data_AF-A0A960H6S0-F1
#
_entry.id   AF-A0A960H6S0-F1
#
_cell.length_a   1.000
_cell.length_b   1.000
_cell.length_c   1.000
_cell.angle_alpha   90.00
_cell.angle_beta   90.00
_cell.angle_gamma   90.00
#
_symmetry.space_group_name_H-M   'P 1'
#
loop_
_entity.id
_entity.type
_entity.pdbx_description
1 polymer ?
#
loop_
_entity_poly.entity_id
_entity_poly.type
_entity_poly.pdbx_seq_one_letter_code
_entity_poly.pdbx_strand_id
1 'polypeptide(L)'
;AGPELDFGAWAVAMHLWFLGVYVVMIALTPVAMAAHRRWGLAVPAALAAAVAAVDLATIGAQLPYLGWVNHLLPWAVLYQLGIAWHTGMLRGRAPVLLAGCSAAVLVLLVTVGPYPVSMIGVPGQTLQNTSPPNLAILALGIAQAGVVLAAAPLLNR
;
A
#
# COMPACT_ATOMS: atom_id res chain seq x y z
N ALA A 1 29.86 -2.99 18.89
CA ALA A 1 29.08 -1.78 19.22
C ALA A 1 28.24 -2.10 20.45
N GLY A 2 27.96 -1.13 21.33
CA GLY A 2 27.13 -1.38 22.52
C GLY A 2 25.66 -1.61 22.14
N PRO A 3 24.87 -2.29 22.99
CA PRO A 3 23.45 -2.59 22.70
C PRO A 3 22.60 -1.33 22.40
N GLU A 4 23.00 -0.16 22.90
CA GLU A 4 22.33 1.11 22.57
C GLU A 4 22.62 1.62 21.15
N LEU A 5 23.83 1.37 20.63
CA LEU A 5 24.18 1.72 19.25
C LEU A 5 23.45 0.80 18.26
N ASP A 6 23.31 -0.49 18.59
CA ASP A 6 22.55 -1.44 17.78
C ASP A 6 21.06 -1.09 17.77
N PHE A 7 20.49 -0.71 18.92
CA PHE A 7 19.11 -0.24 19.01
C PHE A 7 18.90 1.07 18.24
N GLY A 8 19.80 2.04 18.39
CA GLY A 8 19.76 3.30 17.66
C GLY A 8 19.85 3.10 16.14
N ALA A 9 20.77 2.24 15.70
CA ALA A 9 20.91 1.89 14.28
C ALA A 9 19.66 1.20 13.73
N TRP A 10 19.07 0.26 14.47
CA TRP A 10 17.82 -0.40 14.09
C TRP A 10 16.65 0.59 14.01
N ALA A 11 16.50 1.46 15.02
CA ALA A 11 15.41 2.44 15.06
C ALA A 11 15.49 3.41 13.87
N VAL A 12 16.69 3.87 13.51
CA VAL A 12 16.91 4.73 12.34
C VAL A 12 16.64 3.96 11.05
N ALA A 13 17.20 2.76 10.89
CA ALA A 13 17.00 1.92 9.69
C ALA A 13 15.51 1.59 9.46
N MET A 14 14.76 1.33 10.53
CA MET A 14 13.31 1.08 10.52
C MET A 14 12.49 2.28 10.03
N HIS A 15 13.01 3.50 10.08
CA HIS A 15 12.34 4.66 9.49
C HIS A 15 12.89 4.99 8.09
N LEU A 16 14.18 4.70 7.84
CA LEU A 16 14.84 4.98 6.56
C LEU A 16 14.50 4.01 5.43
N TRP A 17 14.04 2.79 5.69
CA TRP A 17 13.70 1.85 4.61
C TRP A 17 12.64 2.43 3.65
N PHE A 18 11.68 3.19 4.21
CA PHE A 18 10.64 3.83 3.41
C PHE A 18 11.21 4.92 2.49
N LEU A 19 12.28 5.60 2.91
CA LEU A 19 13.00 6.54 2.04
C LEU A 19 13.58 5.82 0.81
N GLY A 20 14.14 4.62 0.99
CA GLY A 20 14.62 3.80 -0.12
C GLY A 20 13.51 3.46 -1.11
N VAL A 21 12.35 2.99 -0.60
CA VAL A 21 11.16 2.72 -1.41
C VAL A 21 10.68 3.97 -2.14
N TYR A 22 10.65 5.11 -1.45
CA TYR A 22 10.23 6.40 -2.01
C TYR A 22 11.14 6.85 -3.17
N VAL A 23 12.46 6.75 -3.01
CA VAL A 23 13.42 7.08 -4.08
C VAL A 23 13.24 6.17 -5.29
N VAL A 24 13.07 4.87 -5.09
CA VAL A 24 12.78 3.91 -6.18
C VAL A 24 11.50 4.31 -6.91
N MET A 25 10.45 4.67 -6.17
CA MET A 25 9.18 5.05 -6.76
C MET A 25 9.28 6.34 -7.58
N ILE A 26 10.04 7.34 -7.09
CA ILE A 26 10.35 8.54 -7.87
C ILE A 26 11.15 8.20 -9.13
N ALA A 27 12.18 7.35 -9.02
CA ALA A 27 12.96 6.93 -10.18
C ALA A 27 12.10 6.21 -11.23
N LEU A 28 11.06 5.48 -10.79
CA LEU A 28 10.09 4.79 -11.64
C LEU A 28 8.94 5.68 -12.16
N THR A 29 8.85 6.95 -11.75
CA THR A 29 7.84 7.91 -12.21
C THR A 29 7.63 7.92 -13.73
N PRO A 30 8.67 8.01 -14.59
CA PRO A 30 8.45 8.05 -16.04
C PRO A 30 7.77 6.78 -16.56
N VAL A 31 8.13 5.61 -16.01
CA VAL A 31 7.52 4.32 -16.35
C VAL A 31 6.07 4.28 -15.85
N ALA A 32 5.85 4.72 -14.60
CA ALA A 32 4.53 4.79 -14.00
C ALA A 32 3.57 5.68 -14.82
N MET A 33 4.04 6.86 -15.24
CA MET A 33 3.29 7.79 -16.08
C MET A 33 3.04 7.24 -17.49
N ALA A 34 4.04 6.58 -18.09
CA ALA A 34 3.88 5.97 -19.41
C ALA A 34 2.83 4.85 -19.38
N ALA A 35 2.87 4.00 -18.35
CA ALA A 35 1.86 2.95 -18.13
C ALA A 35 0.47 3.56 -17.89
N HIS A 36 0.36 4.56 -17.02
CA HIS A 36 -0.91 5.23 -16.71
C HIS A 36 -1.51 5.90 -17.95
N ARG A 37 -0.70 6.53 -18.79
CA ARG A 37 -1.19 7.11 -20.05
C ARG A 37 -1.74 6.06 -21.02
N ARG A 38 -1.18 4.85 -21.02
CA ARG A 38 -1.57 3.77 -21.94
C ARG A 38 -2.78 2.98 -21.45
N TRP A 39 -2.89 2.75 -20.14
CA TRP A 39 -3.85 1.83 -19.55
C TRP A 39 -4.72 2.44 -18.45
N GLY A 40 -4.46 3.67 -18.02
CA GLY A 40 -5.24 4.40 -17.01
C GLY A 40 -5.37 3.62 -15.71
N LEU A 41 -6.60 3.52 -15.21
CA LEU A 41 -6.93 2.83 -13.95
C LEU A 41 -6.70 1.31 -13.98
N ALA A 42 -6.46 0.70 -15.14
CA ALA A 42 -6.09 -0.71 -15.20
C ALA A 42 -4.70 -0.97 -14.56
N VAL A 43 -3.80 0.02 -14.54
CA VAL A 43 -2.48 -0.09 -13.91
C VAL A 43 -2.56 -0.29 -12.39
N PRO A 44 -3.20 0.62 -11.60
CA PRO A 44 -3.35 0.40 -10.17
C PRO A 44 -4.16 -0.86 -9.85
N ALA A 45 -5.15 -1.22 -10.67
CA ALA A 45 -5.89 -2.47 -10.50
C ALA A 45 -5.02 -3.72 -10.69
N ALA A 46 -4.17 -3.75 -11.74
CA ALA A 46 -3.24 -4.85 -11.98
C ALA A 46 -2.18 -4.96 -10.87
N LEU A 47 -1.66 -3.83 -10.39
CA LEU A 47 -0.74 -3.80 -9.26
C LEU A 47 -1.40 -4.30 -7.96
N ALA A 48 -2.65 -3.92 -7.70
CA ALA A 48 -3.39 -4.42 -6.54
C ALA A 48 -3.65 -5.93 -6.63
N ALA A 49 -3.95 -6.44 -7.83
CA ALA A 49 -4.07 -7.87 -8.09
C ALA A 49 -2.73 -8.60 -7.87
N ALA A 50 -1.60 -7.99 -8.26
CA ALA A 50 -0.27 -8.53 -7.98
C ALA A 50 0.03 -8.61 -6.48
N VAL A 51 -0.34 -7.59 -5.69
CA VAL A 51 -0.22 -7.63 -4.21
C VAL A 51 -1.02 -8.81 -3.64
N ALA A 52 -2.27 -8.97 -4.06
CA ALA A 52 -3.11 -10.07 -3.60
C ALA A 52 -2.54 -11.45 -3.99
N ALA A 53 -1.97 -11.59 -5.19
CA ALA A 53 -1.32 -12.81 -5.64
C ALA A 53 -0.05 -13.12 -4.82
N VAL A 54 0.77 -12.11 -4.53
CA VAL A 54 1.97 -12.26 -3.69
C VAL A 54 1.58 -12.65 -2.27
N ASP A 55 0.55 -12.04 -1.70
CA ASP A 55 0.07 -12.41 -0.37
C ASP A 55 -0.48 -13.83 -0.34
N LEU A 56 -1.26 -14.24 -1.34
CA LEU A 56 -1.76 -15.61 -1.42
C LEU A 56 -0.62 -16.62 -1.55
N ALA A 57 0.42 -16.31 -2.31
CA ALA A 57 1.62 -17.15 -2.42
C ALA A 57 2.43 -17.19 -1.11
N THR A 58 2.55 -16.05 -0.43
CA THR A 58 3.33 -15.94 0.81
C THR A 58 2.63 -16.65 1.97
N ILE A 59 1.32 -16.42 2.13
CA ILE A 59 0.50 -16.96 3.22
C ILE A 59 0.07 -18.40 2.91
N GLY A 60 -0.39 -18.65 1.68
CA GLY A 60 -0.94 -19.94 1.27
C GLY A 60 0.11 -20.97 0.86
N ALA A 61 1.12 -20.56 0.07
CA ALA A 61 2.18 -21.45 -0.39
C ALA A 61 3.45 -21.43 0.48
N GLN A 62 3.44 -20.66 1.59
CA GLN A 62 4.55 -20.56 2.55
C GLN A 62 5.89 -20.22 1.86
N LEU A 63 5.84 -19.30 0.89
CA LEU A 63 7.01 -18.80 0.15
C LEU A 63 7.43 -17.42 0.71
N PRO A 64 8.11 -17.34 1.87
CA PRO A 64 8.39 -16.09 2.57
C PRO A 64 9.22 -15.10 1.74
N TYR A 65 10.03 -15.60 0.80
CA TYR A 65 10.88 -14.78 -0.05
C TYR A 65 10.08 -13.91 -1.06
N LEU A 66 8.88 -14.34 -1.46
CA LEU A 66 8.02 -13.54 -2.35
C LEU A 66 7.44 -12.32 -1.65
N GLY A 67 7.26 -12.38 -0.33
CA GLY A 67 6.76 -11.26 0.48
C GLY A 67 7.63 -10.01 0.39
N TRP A 68 8.90 -10.12 0.01
CA TRP A 68 9.77 -8.96 -0.18
C TRP A 68 9.29 -8.00 -1.27
N VAL A 69 8.63 -8.53 -2.30
CA VAL A 69 8.10 -7.73 -3.42
C VAL A 69 7.00 -6.78 -2.92
N ASN A 70 6.30 -7.18 -1.86
CA ASN A 70 5.26 -6.39 -1.21
C ASN A 70 5.81 -5.20 -0.39
N HIS A 71 7.13 -5.04 -0.26
CA HIS A 71 7.71 -3.77 0.21
C HIS A 71 7.60 -2.63 -0.80
N LEU A 72 7.30 -2.91 -2.08
CA LEU A 72 7.20 -1.89 -3.13
C LEU A 72 5.80 -1.83 -3.76
N LEU A 73 5.16 -2.98 -4.00
CA LEU A 73 3.91 -3.04 -4.77
C LEU A 73 2.74 -2.24 -4.17
N PRO A 74 2.40 -2.34 -2.87
CA PRO A 74 1.31 -1.56 -2.29
C PRO A 74 1.52 -0.05 -2.46
N TRP A 75 2.76 0.41 -2.29
CA TRP A 75 3.12 1.82 -2.46
C TRP A 75 3.02 2.25 -3.92
N ALA A 76 3.40 1.39 -4.86
CA ALA A 76 3.24 1.64 -6.29
C ALA A 76 1.75 1.81 -6.66
N VAL A 77 0.84 1.04 -6.05
CA VAL A 77 -0.61 1.24 -6.22
C VAL A 77 -1.03 2.64 -5.75
N LEU A 78 -0.62 3.04 -4.53
CA LEU A 78 -0.96 4.35 -3.98
C LEU A 78 -0.38 5.50 -4.82
N TYR A 79 0.85 5.33 -5.34
CA TYR A 79 1.47 6.28 -6.24
C TYR A 79 0.69 6.45 -7.55
N GLN A 80 0.24 5.33 -8.14
CA GLN A 80 -0.61 5.36 -9.33
C GLN A 80 -1.98 6.01 -9.07
N LEU A 81 -2.57 5.83 -7.88
CA LEU A 81 -3.79 6.54 -7.50
C LEU A 81 -3.56 8.05 -7.43
N GLY A 82 -2.40 8.51 -6.95
CA GLY A 82 -2.01 9.92 -7.01
C GLY A 82 -1.95 10.46 -8.44
N ILE A 83 -1.36 9.71 -9.37
CA ILE A 83 -1.34 10.06 -10.80
C ILE A 83 -2.76 10.09 -11.37
N ALA A 84 -3.60 9.11 -11.02
CA ALA A 84 -5.00 9.04 -11.46
C ALA A 84 -5.83 10.24 -10.98
N TRP A 85 -5.57 10.71 -9.76
CA TRP A 85 -6.17 11.93 -9.25
C TRP A 85 -5.68 13.18 -9.99
N HIS A 86 -4.37 13.33 -10.18
CA HIS A 86 -3.78 14.46 -10.89
C HIS A 86 -4.25 14.56 -12.35
N THR A 87 -4.37 13.41 -13.02
CA THR A 87 -4.90 13.31 -14.40
C THR A 87 -6.42 13.49 -14.48
N GLY A 88 -7.10 13.61 -13.34
CA GLY A 88 -8.52 13.93 -13.26
C GLY A 88 -9.46 12.72 -13.36
N MET A 89 -8.94 11.50 -13.32
CA MET A 89 -9.73 10.27 -13.37
C MET A 89 -10.46 9.96 -12.05
N LEU A 90 -9.97 10.51 -10.93
CA LEU A 90 -10.59 10.37 -9.60
C LEU A 90 -11.29 11.68 -9.17
N ARG A 91 -12.39 12.02 -9.86
CA ARG A 91 -13.24 13.19 -9.57
C ARG A 91 -14.68 12.79 -9.24
N GLY A 92 -15.44 13.74 -8.69
CA GLY A 92 -16.85 13.52 -8.35
C GLY A 92 -17.02 12.44 -7.28
N ARG A 93 -17.83 11.41 -7.58
CA ARG A 93 -18.11 10.32 -6.64
C ARG A 93 -17.03 9.23 -6.60
N ALA A 94 -16.09 9.22 -7.55
CA ALA A 94 -15.09 8.14 -7.66
C ALA A 94 -14.21 7.99 -6.40
N PRO A 95 -13.68 9.06 -5.78
CA PRO A 95 -12.91 8.94 -4.53
C PRO A 95 -13.72 8.37 -3.35
N VAL A 96 -15.01 8.72 -3.27
CA VAL A 96 -15.91 8.23 -2.23
C VAL A 96 -16.20 6.74 -2.41
N LEU A 97 -16.47 6.31 -3.64
CA LEU A 97 -16.65 4.90 -3.97
C LEU A 97 -15.37 4.10 -3.70
N LEU A 98 -14.22 4.65 -4.09
CA LEU A 98 -12.92 4.03 -3.80
C LEU A 98 -12.74 3.82 -2.30
N ALA A 99 -12.98 4.86 -1.50
CA ALA A 99 -12.88 4.80 -0.04
C ALA A 99 -13.82 3.75 0.58
N GLY A 100 -15.09 3.77 0.15
CA GLY A 100 -16.11 2.84 0.66
C GLY A 100 -15.80 1.38 0.29
N CYS A 101 -15.43 1.13 -0.97
CA CYS A 101 -15.10 -0.21 -1.44
C CYS A 101 -13.84 -0.75 -0.74
N SER A 102 -12.77 0.05 -0.62
CA SER A 102 -11.55 -0.42 0.05
C SER A 102 -11.73 -0.60 1.56
N ALA A 103 -12.56 0.23 2.20
CA ALA A 103 -12.92 0.03 3.60
C ALA A 103 -13.70 -1.28 3.80
N ALA A 104 -14.67 -1.59 2.93
CA ALA A 104 -15.40 -2.85 2.97
C ALA A 104 -14.49 -4.06 2.76
N VAL A 105 -13.55 -3.96 1.79
CA VAL A 105 -12.52 -5.00 1.57
C VAL A 105 -11.65 -5.17 2.81
N LEU A 106 -11.18 -4.08 3.44
CA LEU A 106 -10.38 -4.15 4.66
C LEU A 106 -11.14 -4.89 5.79
N VAL A 107 -12.41 -4.53 6.01
CA VAL A 107 -13.25 -5.20 7.01
C VAL A 107 -13.35 -6.69 6.72
N LEU A 108 -13.59 -7.08 5.46
CA LEU A 108 -13.67 -8.48 5.08
C LEU A 108 -12.33 -9.22 5.31
N LEU A 109 -11.21 -8.60 4.94
CA LEU A 109 -9.88 -9.19 5.09
C LEU A 109 -9.51 -9.45 6.56
N VAL A 110 -9.93 -8.56 7.46
CA VAL A 110 -9.61 -8.64 8.88
C VAL A 110 -10.57 -9.51 9.69
N THR A 111 -11.83 -9.64 9.23
CA THR A 111 -12.87 -10.41 9.95
C THR A 111 -13.00 -11.85 9.46
N VAL A 112 -12.92 -12.06 8.15
CA VAL A 112 -13.06 -13.38 7.50
C VAL A 112 -11.71 -13.88 6.97
N GLY A 113 -10.85 -12.97 6.54
CA GLY A 113 -9.52 -13.31 6.05
C GLY A 113 -8.52 -13.64 7.17
N PRO A 114 -7.32 -14.12 6.79
CA PRO A 114 -6.28 -14.52 7.75
C PRO A 114 -5.55 -13.32 8.37
N TYR A 115 -5.96 -12.08 8.07
CA TYR A 115 -5.21 -10.88 8.42
C TYR A 115 -5.57 -10.38 9.82
N PRO A 116 -4.59 -10.02 10.66
CA PRO A 116 -4.87 -9.47 11.99
C PRO A 116 -5.52 -8.08 11.89
N VAL A 117 -6.30 -7.73 12.91
CA VAL A 117 -6.87 -6.38 13.08
C VAL A 117 -5.77 -5.34 13.31
N SER A 118 -4.64 -5.75 13.90
CA SER A 118 -3.53 -4.84 14.15
C SER A 118 -2.86 -4.43 12.84
N MET A 119 -2.88 -3.12 12.57
CA MET A 119 -2.21 -2.51 11.42
C MET A 119 -0.76 -2.11 11.75
N ILE A 120 -0.29 -2.44 12.95
CA ILE A 120 1.08 -2.28 13.40
C ILE A 120 1.64 -3.65 13.83
N GLY A 121 2.96 -3.78 13.78
CA GLY A 121 3.63 -4.96 14.33
C GLY A 121 3.44 -5.04 15.84
N VAL A 122 2.77 -6.10 16.31
CA VAL A 122 2.59 -6.40 17.73
C VAL A 122 3.50 -7.58 18.10
N PRO A 123 4.38 -7.44 19.11
CA PRO A 123 5.20 -8.54 19.59
C PRO A 123 4.33 -9.75 19.98
N GLY A 124 4.63 -10.93 19.42
CA GLY A 124 3.90 -12.18 19.68
C GLY A 124 2.84 -12.56 18.65
N GLN A 125 2.57 -11.73 17.64
CA GLN A 125 1.71 -12.14 16.51
C GLN A 125 2.52 -12.87 15.43
N THR A 126 2.00 -14.00 14.95
CA THR A 126 2.61 -14.82 13.89
C THR A 126 2.53 -14.17 12.51
N LEU A 127 1.46 -13.42 12.25
CA LEU A 127 1.29 -12.62 11.03
C LEU A 127 1.30 -11.14 11.39
N GLN A 128 2.03 -10.33 10.62
CA GLN A 128 2.08 -8.87 10.80
C GLN A 128 1.72 -8.19 9.48
N ASN A 129 0.91 -7.15 9.56
CA ASN A 129 0.45 -6.44 8.35
C ASN A 129 1.52 -5.53 7.74
N THR A 130 2.54 -5.15 8.51
CA THR A 130 3.55 -4.15 8.11
C THR A 130 4.88 -4.76 7.65
N SER A 131 5.10 -6.05 7.90
CA SER A 131 6.41 -6.69 7.72
C SER A 131 6.24 -8.12 7.20
N PRO A 132 6.08 -8.31 5.87
CA PRO A 132 6.00 -7.29 4.82
C PRO A 132 4.62 -6.60 4.70
N PRO A 133 4.52 -5.39 4.09
CA PRO A 133 3.24 -4.70 3.87
C PRO A 133 2.29 -5.51 3.01
N ASN A 134 1.11 -5.86 3.52
CA ASN A 134 0.19 -6.76 2.80
C ASN A 134 -1.08 -6.05 2.28
N LEU A 135 -2.00 -6.84 1.73
CA LEU A 135 -3.26 -6.41 1.15
C LEU A 135 -4.14 -5.65 2.15
N ALA A 136 -4.05 -5.94 3.44
CA ALA A 136 -4.76 -5.19 4.48
C ALA A 136 -4.21 -3.75 4.60
N ILE A 137 -2.89 -3.57 4.61
CA ILE A 137 -2.27 -2.22 4.57
C ILE A 137 -2.63 -1.50 3.27
N LEU A 138 -2.62 -2.21 2.14
CA LEU A 138 -3.02 -1.61 0.87
C LEU A 138 -4.48 -1.11 0.92
N ALA A 139 -5.41 -1.96 1.37
CA ALA A 139 -6.83 -1.61 1.48
C ALA A 139 -7.05 -0.41 2.41
N LEU A 140 -6.35 -0.38 3.55
CA LEU A 140 -6.36 0.76 4.47
C LEU A 140 -5.83 2.04 3.80
N GLY A 141 -4.68 1.96 3.12
CA GLY A 141 -4.08 3.09 2.43
C GLY A 141 -4.96 3.64 1.32
N ILE A 142 -5.62 2.77 0.54
CA ILE A 142 -6.59 3.19 -0.49
C ILE A 142 -7.81 3.85 0.15
N ALA A 143 -8.30 3.33 1.29
CA ALA A 143 -9.43 3.93 2.01
C ALA A 143 -9.10 5.35 2.48
N GLN A 144 -7.94 5.51 3.13
CA GLN A 144 -7.43 6.80 3.59
C GLN A 144 -7.22 7.76 2.41
N ALA A 145 -6.60 7.30 1.32
CA ALA A 145 -6.42 8.11 0.12
C ALA A 145 -7.77 8.55 -0.46
N GLY A 146 -8.74 7.64 -0.60
CA GLY A 146 -10.08 7.97 -1.10
C GLY A 146 -10.79 9.03 -0.25
N VAL A 147 -10.69 8.94 1.08
CA VAL A 147 -11.23 9.96 2.00
C VAL A 147 -10.56 11.32 1.77
N VAL A 148 -9.24 11.37 1.73
CA VAL A 148 -8.48 12.62 1.51
C VAL A 148 -8.82 13.24 0.15
N LEU A 149 -8.87 12.42 -0.90
CA LEU A 149 -9.21 12.86 -2.25
C LEU A 149 -10.66 13.33 -2.37
N ALA A 150 -11.59 12.74 -1.63
CA ALA A 150 -12.97 13.19 -1.54
C ALA A 150 -13.09 14.53 -0.79
N ALA A 151 -12.24 14.77 0.21
CA ALA A 151 -12.21 16.02 0.97
C ALA A 151 -11.48 17.15 0.23
N ALA A 152 -10.59 16.85 -0.72
CA ALA A 152 -9.76 17.83 -1.42
C ALA A 152 -10.54 19.04 -2.02
N PRO A 153 -11.73 18.88 -2.65
CA PRO A 153 -12.49 20.02 -3.17
C PRO A 153 -13.05 20.96 -2.09
N LEU A 154 -13.21 20.49 -0.85
CA LEU A 154 -13.69 21.30 0.27
C LEU A 154 -12.56 22.15 0.87
N LEU A 155 -11.32 21.64 0.82
CA LEU A 155 -10.13 22.30 1.37
C LEU A 155 -9.51 23.32 0.42
N ASN A 156 -9.74 23.18 -0.90
CA ASN A 156 -9.29 24.12 -1.93
C ASN A 156 -10.26 25.29 -2.17
N ARG A 157 -11.13 25.59 -1.19
CA ARG A 157 -12.03 26.76 -1.20
C ARG A 157 -11.47 27.85 -0.31
#